data_AF-A0A1X6MZS8-F1
#
_entry.id   AF-A0A1X6MZS8-F1
#
_cell.length_a   1.000
_cell.length_b   1.000
_cell.length_c   1.000
_cell.angle_alpha   90.00
_cell.angle_beta   90.00
_cell.angle_gamma   90.00
#
_symmetry.space_group_name_H-M   'P 1'
#
loop_
_entity.id
_entity.type
_entity.pdbx_description
1 polymer ?
#
loop_
_entity_poly.entity_id
_entity_poly.type
_entity_poly.pdbx_seq_one_letter_code
_entity_poly.pdbx_strand_id
1 'polypeptide(L)'
;MMKPTLIHEQIPDILTFLTHVNMIRKFAHSKAIAVLKWNEHYVRHPQPDIVTLTKDDRLLLENLAIDSDDAQQMFRQIVNDLSRLDVCRSYLYSESNTIWTSRMNLYFPGQFPLFGQTEQDAERIRKTYLFHYDLTDKEKEEVRATGMHCAEYIRDAASFQENAADYCASRGLRESADIEDLLPLPEEAATIKQVDNYLQTVKTLVEVLDNLFS
;
A
#
# COMPACT_ATOMS: atom_id res chain seq x y z
N MET A 1 22.73 9.65 -11.16
CA MET A 1 21.79 9.57 -10.03
C MET A 1 21.76 8.13 -9.55
N MET A 2 22.23 7.83 -8.34
CA MET A 2 21.99 6.52 -7.73
C MET A 2 20.52 6.43 -7.38
N LYS A 3 19.83 5.40 -7.87
CA LYS A 3 18.48 5.08 -7.39
C LYS A 3 18.62 4.45 -6.00
N PRO A 4 17.77 4.79 -5.03
CA PRO A 4 17.73 4.10 -3.75
C PRO A 4 17.49 2.60 -4.01
N THR A 5 18.26 1.74 -3.37
CA THR A 5 17.99 0.30 -3.34
C THR A 5 17.01 0.02 -2.22
N LEU A 6 15.98 -0.78 -2.48
CA LEU A 6 15.06 -1.22 -1.43
C LEU A 6 15.82 -2.12 -0.45
N ILE A 7 15.77 -1.78 0.83
CA ILE A 7 16.27 -2.64 1.91
C ILE A 7 15.07 -3.44 2.40
N HIS A 8 15.02 -4.74 2.09
CA HIS A 8 13.83 -5.57 2.30
C HIS A 8 13.42 -5.66 3.77
N GLU A 9 14.40 -5.68 4.69
CA GLU A 9 14.14 -5.73 6.13
C GLU A 9 13.38 -4.49 6.63
N GLN A 10 13.48 -3.36 5.91
CA GLN A 10 12.86 -2.09 6.23
C GLN A 10 11.48 -1.90 5.57
N ILE A 11 10.97 -2.88 4.81
CA ILE A 11 9.63 -2.78 4.19
C ILE A 11 8.54 -2.39 5.20
N PRO A 12 8.45 -2.98 6.42
CA PRO A 12 7.47 -2.55 7.42
C PRO A 12 7.59 -1.06 7.81
N ASP A 13 8.82 -0.55 7.90
CA ASP A 13 9.09 0.85 8.26
C ASP A 13 8.72 1.78 7.11
N ILE A 14 9.02 1.38 5.87
CA ILE A 14 8.60 2.08 4.64
C ILE A 14 7.08 2.16 4.57
N LEU A 15 6.37 1.06 4.84
CA LEU A 15 4.91 1.05 4.86
C LEU A 15 4.34 1.95 5.95
N THR A 16 4.98 1.97 7.12
CA THR A 16 4.62 2.88 8.21
C THR A 16 4.81 4.33 7.79
N PHE A 17 5.95 4.67 7.17
CA PHE A 17 6.23 6.01 6.64
C PHE A 17 5.21 6.42 5.57
N LEU A 18 4.96 5.56 4.58
CA LEU A 18 3.99 5.82 3.52
C LEU A 18 2.57 6.02 4.07
N THR A 19 2.24 5.35 5.16
CA THR A 19 0.94 5.57 5.82
C THR A 19 0.85 6.97 6.42
N HIS A 20 1.91 7.48 7.04
CA HIS A 20 1.93 8.87 7.52
C HIS A 20 1.78 9.85 6.36
N VAL A 21 2.44 9.59 5.23
CA VAL A 21 2.27 10.38 4.00
C VAL A 21 0.81 10.33 3.53
N ASN A 22 0.16 9.16 3.56
CA ASN A 22 -1.25 9.04 3.20
C ASN A 22 -2.18 9.78 4.17
N MET A 23 -1.85 9.82 5.46
CA MET A 23 -2.61 10.62 6.44
C MET A 23 -2.50 12.11 6.13
N ILE A 24 -1.32 12.60 5.78
CA ILE A 24 -1.11 14.00 5.35
C ILE A 24 -1.92 14.28 4.09
N ARG A 25 -1.89 13.38 3.10
CA ARG A 25 -2.70 13.48 1.88
C ARG A 25 -4.20 13.57 2.18
N LYS A 26 -4.75 12.64 2.99
CA LYS A 26 -6.17 12.63 3.39
C LYS A 26 -6.54 13.94 4.11
N PHE A 27 -5.66 14.45 4.96
CA PHE A 27 -5.86 15.73 5.65
C PHE A 27 -5.89 16.90 4.68
N ALA A 28 -4.88 17.02 3.81
CA ALA A 28 -4.77 18.04 2.77
C ALA A 28 -6.00 18.06 1.85
N HIS A 29 -6.43 16.88 1.39
CA HIS A 29 -7.65 16.71 0.59
C HIS A 29 -8.91 17.18 1.33
N SER A 30 -9.07 16.78 2.60
CA SER A 30 -10.21 17.22 3.42
C SER A 30 -10.25 18.74 3.58
N LYS A 31 -9.08 19.39 3.69
CA LYS A 31 -8.97 20.85 3.74
C LYS A 31 -9.32 21.49 2.40
N ALA A 32 -8.84 20.95 1.27
CA ALA A 32 -9.20 21.42 -0.06
C ALA A 32 -10.73 21.40 -0.27
N ILE A 33 -11.40 20.29 0.08
CA ILE A 33 -12.87 20.19 0.01
C ILE A 33 -13.55 21.23 0.91
N ALA A 34 -13.05 21.43 2.14
CA ALA A 34 -13.62 22.40 3.06
C ALA A 34 -13.51 23.84 2.50
N VAL A 35 -12.35 24.20 1.95
CA VAL A 35 -12.15 25.50 1.30
C VAL A 35 -13.12 25.68 0.15
N LEU A 36 -13.27 24.69 -0.75
CA LEU A 36 -14.19 24.77 -1.88
C LEU A 36 -15.63 25.00 -1.43
N LYS A 37 -16.07 24.33 -0.37
CA LYS A 37 -17.42 24.52 0.23
C LYS A 37 -17.60 25.93 0.79
N TRP A 38 -16.62 26.44 1.54
CA TRP A 38 -16.68 27.79 2.09
C TRP A 38 -16.63 28.86 1.00
N ASN A 39 -15.80 28.65 -0.02
CA ASN A 39 -15.72 29.51 -1.19
C ASN A 39 -17.09 29.61 -1.88
N GLU A 40 -17.77 28.48 -2.11
CA GLU A 40 -19.12 28.49 -2.68
C GLU A 40 -20.13 29.24 -1.80
N HIS A 41 -20.05 29.08 -0.48
CA HIS A 41 -20.91 29.78 0.46
C HIS A 41 -20.74 31.31 0.37
N TYR A 42 -19.50 31.80 0.40
CA TYR A 42 -19.19 33.24 0.39
C TYR A 42 -19.32 33.89 -0.98
N VAL A 43 -19.20 33.13 -2.07
CA VAL A 43 -19.60 33.59 -3.41
C VAL A 43 -21.10 33.89 -3.44
N ARG A 44 -21.93 33.05 -2.77
CA ARG A 44 -23.38 33.26 -2.69
C ARG A 44 -23.80 34.29 -1.65
N HIS A 45 -23.01 34.45 -0.59
CA HIS A 45 -23.26 35.38 0.51
C HIS A 45 -22.02 36.25 0.77
N PRO A 46 -21.78 37.27 -0.08
CA PRO A 46 -20.59 38.10 0.03
C PRO A 46 -20.51 38.80 1.39
N GLN A 47 -19.33 38.79 2.00
CA GLN A 47 -19.02 39.54 3.21
C GLN A 47 -17.84 40.47 2.95
N PRO A 48 -17.80 41.69 3.54
CA PRO A 48 -16.78 42.70 3.22
C PRO A 48 -15.35 42.25 3.48
N ASP A 49 -15.14 41.41 4.50
CA ASP A 49 -13.81 41.02 4.98
C ASP A 49 -13.34 39.65 4.44
N ILE A 50 -14.06 39.07 3.48
CA ILE A 50 -13.78 37.72 2.98
C ILE A 50 -13.41 37.77 1.50
N VAL A 51 -12.19 37.33 1.20
CA VAL A 51 -11.70 37.14 -0.17
C VAL A 51 -12.02 35.72 -0.61
N THR A 52 -12.78 35.59 -1.69
CA THR A 52 -13.05 34.31 -2.35
C THR A 52 -11.92 33.95 -3.31
N LEU A 53 -11.75 32.65 -3.57
CA LEU A 53 -10.78 32.14 -4.53
C LEU A 53 -11.00 32.73 -5.93
N THR A 54 -9.90 32.90 -6.67
CA THR A 54 -9.99 33.17 -8.10
C THR A 54 -10.52 31.93 -8.85
N LYS A 55 -10.93 32.11 -10.11
CA LYS A 55 -11.38 30.99 -10.94
C LYS A 55 -10.29 29.93 -11.11
N ASP A 56 -9.04 30.37 -11.25
CA ASP A 56 -7.90 29.48 -11.47
C ASP A 56 -7.54 28.69 -10.20
N ASP A 57 -7.52 29.36 -9.04
CA ASP A 57 -7.28 28.71 -7.74
C ASP A 57 -8.37 27.68 -7.41
N ARG A 58 -9.62 28.02 -7.74
CA ARG A 58 -10.75 27.11 -7.58
C ARG A 58 -10.61 25.86 -8.45
N LEU A 59 -10.31 26.03 -9.74
CA LEU A 59 -10.12 24.90 -10.66
C LEU A 59 -8.97 23.98 -10.21
N LEU A 60 -7.89 24.59 -9.73
CA LEU A 60 -6.74 23.86 -9.22
C LEU A 60 -7.12 22.98 -8.01
N LEU A 61 -7.86 23.55 -7.04
CA LEU A 61 -8.36 22.80 -5.88
C LEU A 61 -9.40 21.73 -6.23
N GLU A 62 -10.27 21.99 -7.22
CA GLU A 62 -11.26 21.01 -7.69
C GLU A 62 -10.58 19.78 -8.31
N ASN A 63 -9.55 19.97 -9.15
CA ASN A 63 -8.79 18.86 -9.74
C ASN A 63 -8.12 18.00 -8.65
N LEU A 64 -7.50 18.65 -7.65
CA LEU A 64 -6.87 17.96 -6.52
C LEU A 64 -7.88 17.19 -5.65
N ALA A 65 -9.13 17.65 -5.58
CA ALA A 65 -10.18 16.97 -4.86
C ALA A 65 -10.67 15.70 -5.58
N ILE A 66 -10.67 15.70 -6.92
CA ILE A 66 -11.12 14.58 -7.76
C ILE A 66 -10.12 13.41 -7.72
N ASP A 67 -8.82 13.69 -7.75
CA ASP A 67 -7.76 12.67 -7.86
C ASP A 67 -7.52 11.85 -6.56
N SER A 68 -8.32 12.08 -5.51
CA SER A 68 -8.10 11.44 -4.20
C SER A 68 -8.37 9.94 -4.18
N ASP A 69 -9.36 9.47 -4.93
CA ASP A 69 -9.72 8.05 -4.93
C ASP A 69 -8.64 7.22 -5.65
N ASP A 70 -8.12 7.74 -6.76
CA ASP A 70 -7.00 7.13 -7.48
C ASP A 70 -5.72 7.11 -6.63
N ALA A 71 -5.45 8.19 -5.89
CA ALA A 71 -4.32 8.25 -4.97
C ALA A 71 -4.48 7.26 -3.80
N GLN A 72 -5.69 7.08 -3.27
CA GLN A 72 -5.96 6.09 -2.23
C GLN A 72 -5.78 4.66 -2.77
N GLN A 73 -6.29 4.39 -3.98
CA GLN A 73 -6.11 3.10 -4.64
C GLN A 73 -4.63 2.79 -4.88
N MET A 74 -3.86 3.77 -5.37
CA MET A 74 -2.41 3.65 -5.57
C MET A 74 -1.69 3.33 -4.25
N PHE A 75 -2.00 4.06 -3.17
CA PHE A 75 -1.47 3.77 -1.84
C PHE A 75 -1.75 2.33 -1.40
N ARG A 76 -2.99 1.85 -1.58
CA ARG A 76 -3.36 0.48 -1.20
C ARG A 76 -2.67 -0.59 -2.02
N GLN A 77 -2.51 -0.37 -3.31
CA GLN A 77 -1.75 -1.26 -4.20
C GLN A 77 -0.30 -1.37 -3.73
N ILE A 78 0.35 -0.24 -3.42
CA ILE A 78 1.71 -0.21 -2.88
C ILE A 78 1.81 -1.02 -1.58
N VAL A 79 0.87 -0.85 -0.65
CA VAL A 79 0.88 -1.61 0.62
C VAL A 79 0.79 -3.11 0.36
N ASN A 80 -0.13 -3.53 -0.52
CA ASN A 80 -0.35 -4.94 -0.83
C ASN A 80 0.86 -5.55 -1.56
N ASP A 81 1.43 -4.85 -2.54
CA ASP A 81 2.57 -5.31 -3.32
C ASP A 81 3.84 -5.43 -2.48
N LEU A 82 4.12 -4.44 -1.63
CA LEU A 82 5.25 -4.50 -0.69
C LEU A 82 5.07 -5.61 0.36
N SER A 83 3.85 -5.79 0.88
CA SER A 83 3.55 -6.88 1.82
C SER A 83 3.78 -8.25 1.18
N ARG A 84 3.30 -8.42 -0.05
CA ARG A 84 3.50 -9.66 -0.83
C ARG A 84 4.98 -9.89 -1.14
N LEU A 85 5.70 -8.85 -1.55
CA LEU A 85 7.13 -8.93 -1.84
C LEU A 85 7.93 -9.36 -0.61
N ASP A 86 7.69 -8.73 0.55
CA ASP A 86 8.38 -9.06 1.80
C ASP A 86 8.09 -10.50 2.24
N VAL A 87 6.82 -10.93 2.20
CA VAL A 87 6.46 -12.32 2.54
C VAL A 87 7.11 -13.33 1.62
N CYS A 88 6.98 -13.16 0.29
CA CYS A 88 7.49 -14.14 -0.68
C CYS A 88 9.02 -14.23 -0.63
N ARG A 89 9.71 -13.08 -0.52
CA ARG A 89 11.17 -13.06 -0.34
C ARG A 89 11.60 -13.66 0.99
N SER A 90 10.89 -13.34 2.06
CA SER A 90 11.13 -13.93 3.38
C SER A 90 10.96 -15.44 3.38
N TYR A 91 10.10 -16.00 2.51
CA TYR A 91 9.99 -17.45 2.37
C TYR A 91 11.20 -18.03 1.61
N LEU A 92 11.53 -17.45 0.44
CA LEU A 92 12.56 -18.02 -0.45
C LEU A 92 13.99 -17.89 0.09
N TYR A 93 14.31 -16.77 0.75
CA TYR A 93 15.70 -16.41 1.06
C TYR A 93 16.01 -16.40 2.56
N SER A 94 15.04 -16.65 3.43
CA SER A 94 15.27 -16.77 4.86
C SER A 94 15.73 -18.18 5.23
N GLU A 95 16.72 -18.27 6.11
CA GLU A 95 17.12 -19.54 6.72
C GLU A 95 16.10 -20.06 7.76
N SER A 96 15.19 -19.19 8.24
CA SER A 96 14.20 -19.54 9.25
C SER A 96 12.76 -19.41 8.76
N ASN A 97 11.98 -20.49 8.94
CA ASN A 97 10.53 -20.53 8.73
C ASN A 97 9.76 -19.59 9.67
N THR A 98 10.37 -19.12 10.75
CA THR A 98 9.70 -18.18 11.67
C THR A 98 9.58 -16.77 11.09
N ILE A 99 10.40 -16.42 10.10
CA ILE A 99 10.43 -15.05 9.55
C ILE A 99 9.22 -14.81 8.66
N TRP A 100 9.00 -15.64 7.63
CA TRP A 100 7.86 -15.46 6.72
C TRP A 100 6.51 -15.64 7.44
N THR A 101 6.42 -16.55 8.42
CA THR A 101 5.21 -16.71 9.26
C THR A 101 4.94 -15.46 10.10
N SER A 102 5.99 -14.84 10.65
CA SER A 102 5.87 -13.55 11.35
C SER A 102 5.42 -12.43 10.41
N ARG A 103 5.92 -12.40 9.16
CA ARG A 103 5.47 -11.43 8.13
C ARG A 103 4.01 -11.64 7.76
N MET A 104 3.56 -12.90 7.61
CA MET A 104 2.15 -13.21 7.37
C MET A 104 1.26 -12.68 8.51
N ASN A 105 1.65 -12.89 9.77
CA ASN A 105 0.91 -12.38 10.92
C ASN A 105 0.93 -10.84 11.04
N LEU A 106 2.00 -10.19 10.57
CA LEU A 106 2.15 -8.74 10.56
C LEU A 106 1.24 -8.08 9.52
N TYR A 107 1.26 -8.58 8.28
CA TYR A 107 0.52 -7.99 7.15
C TYR A 107 -0.92 -8.48 7.05
N PHE A 108 -1.23 -9.67 7.57
CA PHE A 108 -2.56 -10.28 7.49
C PHE A 108 -3.04 -10.76 8.88
N PRO A 109 -3.12 -9.85 9.87
CA PRO A 109 -3.39 -10.20 11.26
C PRO A 109 -4.77 -10.87 11.42
N GLY A 110 -4.76 -12.08 12.00
CA GLY A 110 -5.95 -12.89 12.28
C GLY A 110 -6.44 -13.72 11.09
N GLN A 111 -5.83 -13.57 9.91
CA GLN A 111 -6.28 -14.30 8.71
C GLN A 111 -5.86 -15.78 8.72
N PHE A 112 -4.73 -16.10 9.37
CA PHE A 112 -4.15 -17.45 9.36
C PHE A 112 -3.92 -17.98 10.79
N PRO A 113 -4.97 -18.51 11.45
CA PRO A 113 -4.88 -18.99 12.84
C PRO A 113 -3.81 -20.08 13.07
N LEU A 114 -3.47 -20.82 12.01
CA LEU A 114 -2.46 -21.88 12.03
C LEU A 114 -1.04 -21.36 12.32
N PHE A 115 -0.79 -20.05 12.18
CA PHE A 115 0.50 -19.43 12.49
C PHE A 115 0.64 -19.02 13.96
N GLY A 116 -0.21 -19.53 14.86
CA GLY A 116 -0.08 -19.35 16.30
C GLY A 116 -0.40 -17.95 16.82
N GLN A 117 -1.00 -17.09 15.99
CA GLN A 117 -1.42 -15.76 16.39
C GLN A 117 -2.78 -15.82 17.10
N THR A 118 -2.86 -15.23 18.30
CA THR A 118 -4.14 -15.06 18.99
C THR A 118 -4.90 -13.85 18.44
N GLU A 119 -6.23 -13.80 18.66
CA GLU A 119 -7.01 -12.60 18.29
C GLU A 119 -6.53 -11.34 19.03
N GLN A 120 -6.03 -11.49 20.26
CA GLN A 120 -5.45 -10.37 21.00
C GLN A 120 -4.16 -9.85 20.34
N ASP A 121 -3.32 -10.75 19.81
CA ASP A 121 -2.14 -10.37 19.05
C ASP A 121 -2.50 -9.69 17.73
N ALA A 122 -3.49 -10.24 17.01
CA ALA A 122 -3.98 -9.66 15.77
C ALA A 122 -4.52 -8.24 15.98
N GLU A 123 -5.31 -8.03 17.04
CA GLU A 123 -5.83 -6.72 17.39
C GLU A 123 -4.73 -5.74 17.81
N ARG A 124 -3.70 -6.21 18.53
CA ARG A 124 -2.53 -5.38 18.85
C ARG A 124 -1.81 -4.94 17.58
N ILE A 125 -1.62 -5.83 16.62
CA ILE A 125 -0.96 -5.51 15.34
C ILE A 125 -1.77 -4.48 14.55
N ARG A 126 -3.09 -4.66 14.43
CA ARG A 126 -3.96 -3.69 13.74
C ARG A 126 -3.93 -2.29 14.36
N LYS A 127 -3.70 -2.18 15.67
CA LYS A 127 -3.53 -0.89 16.36
C LYS A 127 -2.13 -0.30 16.25
N THR A 128 -1.11 -1.14 16.17
CA THR A 128 0.30 -0.71 16.17
C THR A 128 0.72 -0.22 14.79
N TYR A 129 0.31 -0.92 13.73
CA TYR A 129 0.74 -0.65 12.37
C TYR A 129 -0.35 0.11 11.62
N LEU A 130 -0.06 1.37 11.30
CA LEU A 130 -1.04 2.30 10.75
C LEU A 130 -1.60 1.88 9.39
N PHE A 131 -0.88 1.07 8.61
CA PHE A 131 -1.36 0.57 7.31
C PHE A 131 -2.58 -0.37 7.42
N HIS A 132 -2.99 -0.73 8.64
CA HIS A 132 -4.25 -1.44 8.97
C HIS A 132 -5.40 -0.54 9.40
N TYR A 133 -5.14 0.76 9.61
CA TYR A 133 -6.13 1.70 10.13
C TYR A 133 -7.03 2.27 9.03
N ASP A 134 -8.31 2.54 9.38
CA ASP A 134 -9.28 3.25 8.54
C ASP A 134 -9.44 2.65 7.13
N LEU A 135 -9.46 1.31 7.05
CA LEU A 135 -9.73 0.59 5.82
C LEU A 135 -11.25 0.47 5.58
N THR A 136 -11.67 0.79 4.37
CA THR A 136 -13.00 0.46 3.86
C THR A 136 -13.17 -1.05 3.72
N ASP A 137 -14.41 -1.53 3.63
CA ASP A 137 -14.65 -2.97 3.49
C ASP A 137 -14.09 -3.56 2.18
N LYS A 138 -14.07 -2.75 1.11
CA LYS A 138 -13.39 -3.10 -0.15
C LYS A 138 -11.89 -3.29 0.07
N GLU A 139 -11.23 -2.35 0.75
CA GLU A 139 -9.79 -2.44 1.02
C GLU A 139 -9.46 -3.61 1.96
N LYS A 140 -10.31 -3.91 2.93
CA LYS A 140 -10.16 -5.12 3.78
C LYS A 140 -10.26 -6.40 2.94
N GLU A 141 -11.13 -6.43 1.93
CA GLU A 141 -11.24 -7.57 1.00
C GLU A 141 -9.97 -7.72 0.16
N GLU A 142 -9.45 -6.61 -0.38
CA GLU A 142 -8.21 -6.59 -1.17
C GLU A 142 -7.00 -7.05 -0.35
N VAL A 143 -6.92 -6.65 0.93
CA VAL A 143 -5.89 -7.14 1.88
C VAL A 143 -6.02 -8.64 2.10
N ARG A 144 -7.25 -9.13 2.34
CA ARG A 144 -7.50 -10.57 2.51
C ARG A 144 -7.13 -11.37 1.27
N ALA A 145 -7.50 -10.90 0.07
CA ALA A 145 -7.11 -11.51 -1.19
C ALA A 145 -5.59 -11.53 -1.37
N THR A 146 -4.89 -10.44 -1.02
CA THR A 146 -3.42 -10.38 -1.05
C THR A 146 -2.80 -11.41 -0.12
N GLY A 147 -3.35 -11.58 1.09
CA GLY A 147 -2.90 -12.62 2.03
C GLY A 147 -3.08 -14.02 1.47
N MET A 148 -4.20 -14.29 0.79
CA MET A 148 -4.43 -15.58 0.13
C MET A 148 -3.42 -15.84 -0.98
N HIS A 149 -3.12 -14.85 -1.82
CA HIS A 149 -2.08 -14.98 -2.85
C HIS A 149 -0.71 -15.28 -2.25
N CYS A 150 -0.36 -14.69 -1.10
CA CYS A 150 0.89 -15.00 -0.40
C CYS A 150 0.90 -16.46 0.10
N ALA A 151 -0.20 -16.92 0.69
CA ALA A 151 -0.31 -18.30 1.16
C ALA A 151 -0.23 -19.32 0.02
N GLU A 152 -0.87 -19.01 -1.12
CA GLU A 152 -0.79 -19.81 -2.34
C GLU A 152 0.64 -19.87 -2.88
N TYR A 153 1.32 -18.72 -2.94
CA TYR A 153 2.73 -18.65 -3.35
C TYR A 153 3.61 -19.53 -2.47
N ILE A 154 3.48 -19.40 -1.14
CA ILE A 154 4.26 -20.20 -0.17
C ILE A 154 3.99 -21.69 -0.33
N ARG A 155 2.71 -22.09 -0.46
CA ARG A 155 2.34 -23.50 -0.69
C ARG A 155 2.96 -24.04 -1.96
N ASP A 156 2.88 -23.29 -3.04
CA ASP A 156 3.37 -23.70 -4.36
C ASP A 156 4.91 -23.78 -4.34
N ALA A 157 5.58 -22.82 -3.71
CA ALA A 157 7.03 -22.82 -3.53
C ALA A 157 7.50 -24.00 -2.64
N ALA A 158 6.80 -24.28 -1.54
CA ALA A 158 7.07 -25.43 -0.69
C ALA A 158 6.95 -26.75 -1.46
N SER A 159 5.87 -26.91 -2.22
CA SER A 159 5.62 -28.11 -3.03
C SER A 159 6.72 -28.33 -4.08
N PHE A 160 7.18 -27.24 -4.72
CA PHE A 160 8.30 -27.30 -5.66
C PHE A 160 9.62 -27.66 -4.98
N GLN A 161 9.91 -27.09 -3.81
CA GLN A 161 11.12 -27.39 -3.03
C GLN A 161 11.15 -28.83 -2.49
N GLU A 162 9.98 -29.40 -2.17
CA GLU A 162 9.86 -30.79 -1.73
C GLU A 162 10.06 -31.79 -2.88
N ASN A 163 9.38 -31.57 -4.01
CA ASN A 163 9.53 -32.40 -5.21
C ASN A 163 9.19 -31.62 -6.49
N ALA A 164 10.22 -31.04 -7.09
CA ALA A 164 10.10 -30.25 -8.32
C ALA A 164 9.52 -31.07 -9.49
N ALA A 165 9.87 -32.36 -9.62
CA ALA A 165 9.39 -33.21 -10.69
C ALA A 165 7.88 -33.45 -10.58
N ASP A 166 7.39 -33.81 -9.39
CA ASP A 166 5.96 -34.03 -9.15
C ASP A 166 5.17 -32.73 -9.27
N TYR A 167 5.70 -31.61 -8.73
CA TYR A 167 5.07 -30.31 -8.87
C TYR A 167 4.90 -29.93 -10.35
N CYS A 168 5.98 -30.00 -11.14
CA CYS A 168 5.94 -29.70 -12.57
C CYS A 168 5.00 -30.65 -13.33
N ALA A 169 5.06 -31.95 -13.05
CA ALA A 169 4.18 -32.95 -13.68
C ALA A 169 2.69 -32.66 -13.38
N SER A 170 2.36 -32.32 -12.13
CA SER A 170 0.98 -32.02 -11.71
C SER A 170 0.40 -30.78 -12.39
N ARG A 171 1.25 -29.86 -12.87
CA ARG A 171 0.86 -28.62 -13.55
C ARG A 171 1.13 -28.62 -15.06
N GLY A 172 1.57 -29.74 -15.62
CA GLY A 172 1.90 -29.85 -17.05
C GLY A 172 3.09 -29.00 -17.48
N LEU A 173 4.00 -28.69 -16.57
CA LEU A 173 5.19 -27.87 -16.77
C LEU A 173 6.42 -28.73 -17.05
N ARG A 174 7.44 -28.16 -17.70
CA ARG A 174 8.72 -28.84 -17.93
C ARG A 174 9.60 -28.72 -16.69
N GLU A 175 10.24 -29.82 -16.30
CA GLU A 175 11.11 -29.94 -15.10
C GLU A 175 12.32 -28.99 -15.11
N SER A 176 12.71 -28.45 -16.28
CA SER A 176 13.87 -27.58 -16.44
C SER A 176 13.62 -26.09 -16.18
N ALA A 177 12.47 -25.71 -15.63
CA ALA A 177 12.16 -24.31 -15.36
C ALA A 177 12.70 -23.89 -13.98
N ASP A 178 13.31 -22.70 -13.91
CA ASP A 178 13.77 -22.13 -12.64
C ASP A 178 12.55 -21.83 -11.74
N ILE A 179 12.71 -21.95 -10.42
CA ILE A 179 11.66 -21.59 -9.47
C ILE A 179 11.23 -20.14 -9.64
N GLU A 180 12.16 -19.26 -10.02
CA GLU A 180 11.89 -17.85 -10.28
C GLU A 180 11.07 -17.62 -11.56
N ASP A 181 11.17 -18.52 -12.55
CA ASP A 181 10.34 -18.49 -13.76
C ASP A 181 8.93 -19.03 -13.50
N LEU A 182 8.82 -20.03 -12.62
CA LEU A 182 7.55 -20.70 -12.28
C LEU A 182 6.74 -19.92 -11.23
N LEU A 183 7.44 -19.28 -10.30
CA LEU A 183 6.90 -18.57 -9.16
C LEU A 183 7.58 -17.19 -9.06
N PRO A 184 7.32 -16.30 -10.03
CA PRO A 184 7.97 -15.01 -10.06
C PRO A 184 7.63 -14.19 -8.81
N LEU A 185 8.67 -13.60 -8.22
CA LEU A 185 8.50 -12.60 -7.19
C LEU A 185 7.76 -11.38 -7.75
N PRO A 186 7.05 -10.61 -6.90
CA PRO A 186 6.53 -9.31 -7.31
C PRO A 186 7.64 -8.42 -7.87
N GLU A 187 7.34 -7.68 -8.95
CA GLU A 187 8.33 -6.82 -9.61
C GLU A 187 8.71 -5.61 -8.73
N GLU A 188 9.81 -5.73 -8.01
CA GLU A 188 10.32 -4.69 -7.10
C GLU A 188 10.45 -3.32 -7.79
N ALA A 189 11.00 -3.30 -9.00
CA ALA A 189 11.19 -2.05 -9.75
C ALA A 189 9.86 -1.35 -10.09
N ALA A 190 8.80 -2.12 -10.35
CA ALA A 190 7.47 -1.58 -10.60
C ALA A 190 6.88 -0.98 -9.31
N THR A 191 7.03 -1.68 -8.18
CA THR A 191 6.57 -1.19 -6.87
C THR A 191 7.31 0.08 -6.44
N ILE A 192 8.64 0.14 -6.59
CA ILE A 192 9.42 1.37 -6.30
C ILE A 192 8.93 2.54 -7.16
N LYS A 193 8.69 2.30 -8.45
CA LYS A 193 8.17 3.34 -9.35
C LYS A 193 6.78 3.83 -8.91
N GLN A 194 5.91 2.94 -8.42
CA GLN A 194 4.62 3.34 -7.87
C GLN A 194 4.78 4.18 -6.60
N VAL A 195 5.71 3.81 -5.70
CA VAL A 195 6.05 4.61 -4.52
C VAL A 195 6.50 6.01 -4.91
N ASP A 196 7.42 6.14 -5.88
CA ASP A 196 7.89 7.45 -6.35
C ASP A 196 6.75 8.30 -6.92
N ASN A 197 5.89 7.69 -7.75
CA ASN A 197 4.72 8.37 -8.32
C ASN A 197 3.77 8.84 -7.20
N TYR A 198 3.50 8.00 -6.22
CA TYR A 198 2.63 8.33 -5.10
C TYR A 198 3.19 9.50 -4.27
N LEU A 199 4.49 9.44 -3.92
CA LEU A 199 5.15 10.52 -3.18
C LEU A 199 5.11 11.83 -3.95
N GLN A 200 5.32 11.80 -5.27
CA GLN A 200 5.22 12.99 -6.11
C GLN A 200 3.79 13.54 -6.13
N THR A 201 2.76 12.69 -6.21
CA THR A 201 1.36 13.12 -6.12
C THR A 201 1.06 13.83 -4.80
N VAL A 202 1.48 13.25 -3.67
CA VAL A 202 1.24 13.88 -2.35
C VAL A 202 2.03 15.17 -2.20
N LYS A 203 3.28 15.22 -2.70
CA LYS A 203 4.09 16.43 -2.69
C LYS A 203 3.43 17.56 -3.46
N THR A 204 2.98 17.31 -4.70
CA THR A 204 2.28 18.30 -5.52
C THR A 204 1.03 18.84 -4.81
N LEU A 205 0.25 17.96 -4.18
CA LEU A 205 -0.92 18.37 -3.40
C LEU A 205 -0.57 19.34 -2.27
N VAL A 206 0.49 19.03 -1.51
CA VAL A 206 0.94 19.89 -0.40
C VAL A 206 1.49 21.21 -0.92
N GLU A 207 2.31 21.20 -1.96
CA GLU A 207 2.89 22.42 -2.55
C GLU A 207 1.82 23.35 -3.12
N VAL A 208 0.77 22.82 -3.75
CA VAL A 208 -0.36 23.63 -4.22
C VAL A 208 -1.08 24.31 -3.06
N LEU A 209 -1.38 23.57 -2.00
CA LEU A 209 -2.04 24.15 -0.83
C LEU A 209 -1.18 25.20 -0.16
N ASP A 210 0.12 24.95 -0.03
CA ASP A 210 1.07 25.91 0.56
C ASP A 210 1.11 27.20 -0.27
N ASN A 211 1.21 27.10 -1.60
CA ASN A 211 1.23 28.27 -2.49
C ASN A 211 -0.08 29.09 -2.48
N LEU A 212 -1.23 28.44 -2.25
CA LEU A 212 -2.53 29.12 -2.22
C LEU A 212 -2.79 29.86 -0.90
N PHE A 213 -2.14 29.47 0.19
CA PHE A 213 -2.45 29.95 1.54
C PHE A 213 -1.24 30.51 2.32
N SER A 214 -0.09 30.70 1.65
CA SER A 214 1.09 31.42 2.18
C SER A 214 0.95 32.92 1.99
#